data_AF-A0A7C1UAK1-F1
#
_entry.id   AF-A0A7C1UAK1-F1
#
_cell.length_a   1.000
_cell.length_b   1.000
_cell.length_c   1.000
_cell.angle_alpha   90.00
_cell.angle_beta   90.00
_cell.angle_gamma   90.00
#
_symmetry.space_group_name_H-M   'P 1'
#
loop_
_entity.id
_entity.type
_entity.pdbx_description
1 polymer ?
#
loop_
_entity_poly.entity_id
_entity_poly.type
_entity_poly.pdbx_seq_one_letter_code
_entity_poly.pdbx_strand_id
1 'polypeptide(L)'
;MSAACRYQRLFLRESVLVFILLPAALVVTGCGDTESAPSPPSQAPVFKEGTHRAGPWQYEYSVANKGTRSEGYYGRLFYREQELATPGHVNDYYRTPWGPIYWVGKPPLMFGNHGWMASPLAREPVGQALADPATLADKTFAVRLKLLTADELGTPDGREHDRTVLDALKAFGLQQAHVQKDWFPAGHEWVTLHNTKRWGSLELRLADPDPNGTLAIMVRSTGDLSVDTTGRENPFESLLAPPMTPGTPKILPLPPQGATLQVFKCTLSGIAFDPLELFLVCQIEERKTN
;
A
#
# COMPACT_ATOMS: atom_id res chain seq x y z
N MET A 1 -33.20 19.14 40.56
CA MET A 1 -33.06 20.54 40.11
C MET A 1 -32.02 20.55 39.00
N SER A 2 -32.39 20.15 37.78
CA SER A 2 -32.94 20.96 36.67
C SER A 2 -31.93 21.98 36.11
N ALA A 3 -31.34 21.65 34.96
CA ALA A 3 -30.92 22.62 33.94
C ALA A 3 -30.84 21.90 32.59
N ALA A 4 -31.98 21.85 31.90
CA ALA A 4 -32.08 21.49 30.49
C ALA A 4 -31.76 22.73 29.65
N CYS A 5 -30.77 22.66 28.77
CA CYS A 5 -30.53 23.70 27.76
C CYS A 5 -31.01 23.17 26.40
N ARG A 6 -32.15 23.70 25.96
CA ARG A 6 -32.70 23.54 24.61
C ARG A 6 -32.00 24.52 23.68
N TYR A 7 -31.52 24.07 22.53
CA TYR A 7 -31.31 24.94 21.39
C TYR A 7 -32.10 24.41 20.20
N GLN A 8 -33.12 25.17 19.82
CA GLN A 8 -33.97 24.95 18.66
C GLN A 8 -33.55 25.90 17.53
N ARG A 9 -33.44 25.30 16.33
CA ARG A 9 -33.77 25.82 14.99
C ARG A 9 -33.12 27.11 14.53
N LEU A 10 -32.56 27.07 13.32
CA LEU A 10 -33.03 27.89 12.21
C LEU A 10 -32.81 27.13 10.89
N PHE A 11 -33.92 26.84 10.21
CA PHE A 11 -33.97 26.46 8.81
C PHE A 11 -33.67 27.70 7.98
N LEU A 12 -32.72 27.62 7.05
CA LEU A 12 -32.67 28.50 5.89
C LEU A 12 -32.61 27.64 4.64
N ARG A 13 -33.56 27.97 3.77
CA ARG A 13 -34.08 27.24 2.63
C ARG A 13 -33.91 28.21 1.48
N GLU A 14 -33.04 27.92 0.53
CA GLU A 14 -32.83 28.69 -0.71
C GLU A 14 -31.84 27.88 -1.56
N SER A 15 -31.89 27.76 -2.87
CA SER A 15 -32.92 27.88 -3.91
C SER A 15 -32.33 27.13 -5.11
N VAL A 16 -33.20 26.48 -5.87
CA VAL A 16 -32.88 25.66 -7.04
C VAL A 16 -32.37 26.51 -8.20
N LEU A 17 -31.32 26.07 -8.90
CA LEU A 17 -31.05 26.49 -10.28
C LEU A 17 -30.70 25.25 -11.12
N VAL A 18 -31.74 24.78 -11.82
CA VAL A 18 -31.68 23.75 -12.85
C VAL A 18 -31.25 24.44 -14.15
N PHE A 19 -30.09 24.07 -14.68
CA PHE A 19 -29.74 24.32 -16.09
C PHE A 19 -30.02 23.04 -16.88
N ILE A 20 -31.14 23.04 -17.59
CA ILE A 20 -31.41 22.20 -18.76
C ILE A 20 -30.99 23.03 -19.98
N LEU A 21 -30.43 22.36 -21.00
CA LEU A 21 -30.17 22.72 -22.42
C LEU A 21 -28.75 22.21 -22.75
N LEU A 22 -28.45 21.40 -23.76
CA LEU A 22 -29.14 20.87 -24.95
C LEU A 22 -28.16 19.81 -25.52
N PRO A 23 -28.57 18.61 -25.95
CA PRO A 23 -27.65 17.70 -26.63
C PRO A 23 -27.48 18.13 -28.09
N ALA A 24 -26.29 18.59 -28.46
CA ALA A 24 -25.88 18.67 -29.85
C ALA A 24 -25.56 17.25 -30.34
N ALA A 25 -26.45 16.71 -31.17
CA ALA A 25 -26.21 15.48 -31.91
C ALA A 25 -25.11 15.73 -32.94
N LEU A 26 -23.92 15.17 -32.71
CA LEU A 26 -22.84 15.11 -33.69
C LEU A 26 -22.80 13.68 -34.21
N VAL A 27 -23.39 13.49 -35.39
CA VAL A 27 -23.30 12.26 -36.18
C VAL A 27 -21.90 12.22 -36.79
N VAL A 28 -21.01 11.40 -36.22
CA VAL A 28 -19.74 11.03 -36.83
C VAL A 28 -19.92 9.67 -37.47
N THR A 29 -20.17 9.65 -38.79
CA THR A 29 -20.03 8.46 -39.63
C THR A 29 -18.56 8.28 -39.98
N GLY A 30 -17.82 7.64 -39.07
CA GLY A 30 -16.46 7.17 -39.32
C GLY A 30 -16.44 5.66 -39.54
N CYS A 31 -16.31 5.23 -40.80
CA CYS A 31 -15.83 3.90 -41.13
C CYS A 31 -14.34 3.85 -40.73
N GLY A 32 -14.06 3.35 -39.53
CA GLY A 32 -12.71 3.02 -39.07
C GLY A 32 -12.69 1.53 -38.75
N ASP A 33 -11.75 0.83 -39.38
CA ASP A 33 -11.53 -0.59 -39.23
C ASP A 33 -11.55 -1.01 -37.75
N THR A 34 -12.51 -1.87 -37.41
CA THR A 34 -12.57 -2.52 -36.12
C THR A 34 -11.39 -3.49 -36.05
N GLU A 35 -10.21 -2.95 -35.73
CA GLU A 35 -9.08 -3.71 -35.23
C GLU A 35 -9.61 -4.46 -34.00
N SER A 36 -9.90 -5.74 -34.23
CA SER A 36 -10.55 -6.61 -33.26
C SER A 36 -9.65 -6.64 -32.04
N ALA A 37 -10.08 -5.97 -30.97
CA ALA A 37 -9.43 -6.02 -29.69
C ALA A 37 -9.15 -7.50 -29.37
N PRO A 38 -7.91 -7.89 -29.05
CA PRO A 38 -7.59 -9.28 -28.80
C PRO A 38 -8.48 -9.79 -27.67
N SER A 39 -9.30 -10.79 -28.00
CA SER A 39 -10.16 -11.47 -27.04
C SER A 39 -9.32 -11.87 -25.82
N PRO A 40 -9.75 -11.58 -24.58
CA PRO A 40 -9.00 -11.96 -23.41
C PRO A 40 -8.80 -13.49 -23.41
N PRO A 41 -7.59 -14.01 -23.17
CA PRO A 41 -7.34 -15.43 -23.14
C PRO A 41 -8.27 -16.09 -22.10
N SER A 42 -9.11 -17.01 -22.59
CA SER A 42 -10.32 -17.48 -21.92
C SER A 42 -10.11 -18.40 -20.71
N GLN A 43 -8.88 -18.72 -20.30
CA GLN A 43 -8.64 -19.54 -19.12
C GLN A 43 -7.35 -19.09 -18.43
N ALA A 44 -7.46 -18.77 -17.13
CA ALA A 44 -6.29 -18.53 -16.29
C ALA A 44 -5.38 -19.77 -16.32
N PRO A 45 -4.04 -19.60 -16.40
CA PRO A 45 -3.13 -20.73 -16.38
C PRO A 45 -3.33 -21.54 -15.10
N VAL A 46 -3.58 -22.84 -15.25
CA VAL A 46 -3.66 -23.76 -14.11
C VAL A 46 -2.24 -24.22 -13.79
N PHE A 47 -1.66 -23.68 -12.73
CA PHE A 47 -0.33 -24.07 -12.28
C PHE A 47 -0.37 -25.37 -11.48
N LYS A 48 0.54 -26.29 -11.82
CA LYS A 48 0.88 -27.42 -10.95
C LYS A 48 1.77 -26.92 -9.81
N GLU A 49 1.71 -27.57 -8.66
CA GLU A 49 2.62 -27.30 -7.54
C GLU A 49 4.09 -27.46 -7.98
N GLY A 50 4.95 -26.53 -7.56
CA GLY A 50 6.37 -26.48 -7.91
C GLY A 50 6.84 -25.13 -8.46
N THR A 51 8.05 -25.13 -9.00
CA THR A 51 8.70 -23.95 -9.58
C THR A 51 8.57 -23.96 -11.10
N HIS A 52 8.05 -22.88 -11.66
CA HIS A 52 7.87 -22.67 -13.10
C HIS A 52 8.83 -21.58 -13.56
N ARG A 53 9.57 -21.82 -14.65
CA ARG A 53 10.53 -20.85 -15.21
C ARG A 53 10.21 -20.55 -16.67
N ALA A 54 10.29 -19.28 -17.05
CA ALA A 54 10.10 -18.82 -18.42
C ALA A 54 10.94 -17.56 -18.67
N GLY A 55 12.10 -17.74 -19.32
CA GLY A 55 13.08 -16.66 -19.48
C GLY A 55 13.54 -16.13 -18.11
N PRO A 56 13.51 -14.80 -17.86
CA PRO A 56 13.91 -14.22 -16.57
C PRO A 56 12.86 -14.43 -15.47
N TRP A 57 11.67 -14.94 -15.79
CA TRP A 57 10.59 -15.13 -14.84
C TRP A 57 10.69 -16.47 -14.14
N GLN A 58 10.45 -16.46 -12.83
CA GLN A 58 10.25 -17.64 -12.02
C GLN A 58 8.98 -17.47 -11.18
N TYR A 59 8.12 -18.48 -11.14
CA TYR A 59 6.93 -18.52 -10.33
C TYR A 59 6.95 -19.78 -9.46
N GLU A 60 6.86 -19.62 -8.15
CA GLU A 60 6.76 -20.72 -7.19
C GLU A 60 5.33 -20.83 -6.71
N TYR A 61 4.75 -22.02 -6.86
CA TYR A 61 3.40 -22.32 -6.42
C TYR A 61 3.39 -23.49 -5.45
N SER A 62 2.81 -23.32 -4.27
CA SER A 62 2.72 -24.36 -3.24
C SER A 62 1.31 -24.44 -2.62
N VAL A 63 0.96 -25.62 -2.12
CA VAL A 63 -0.34 -25.87 -1.49
C VAL A 63 -0.15 -26.39 -0.06
N ALA A 64 -0.68 -25.68 0.93
CA ALA A 64 -0.69 -26.11 2.32
C ALA A 64 -1.99 -26.87 2.66
N ASN A 65 -1.91 -27.83 3.59
CA ASN A 65 -3.04 -28.61 4.10
C ASN A 65 -3.92 -29.25 2.99
N LYS A 66 -3.26 -29.82 1.98
CA LYS A 66 -3.91 -30.40 0.81
C LYS A 66 -4.98 -31.43 1.18
N GLY A 67 -6.16 -31.32 0.58
CA GLY A 67 -7.30 -32.20 0.81
C GLY A 67 -8.11 -31.88 2.08
N THR A 68 -7.80 -30.79 2.78
CA THR A 68 -8.56 -30.36 3.96
C THR A 68 -9.43 -29.13 3.65
N ARG A 69 -10.37 -28.81 4.55
CA ARG A 69 -11.16 -27.56 4.48
C ARG A 69 -10.31 -26.29 4.66
N SER A 70 -9.08 -26.44 5.16
CA SER A 70 -8.13 -25.36 5.41
C SER A 70 -6.99 -25.35 4.39
N GLU A 71 -7.26 -25.84 3.17
CA GLU A 71 -6.31 -25.81 2.06
C GLU A 71 -5.96 -24.35 1.70
N GLY A 72 -4.66 -24.07 1.61
CA GLY A 72 -4.13 -22.74 1.27
C GLY A 72 -3.23 -22.83 0.04
N TYR A 73 -3.37 -21.87 -0.87
CA TYR A 73 -2.59 -21.76 -2.09
C TYR A 73 -1.67 -20.55 -1.98
N TYR A 74 -0.39 -20.74 -2.28
CA TYR A 74 0.63 -19.72 -2.12
C TYR A 74 1.40 -19.56 -3.42
N GLY A 75 1.47 -18.32 -3.91
CA GLY A 75 2.29 -18.00 -5.06
C GLY A 75 3.32 -16.92 -4.76
N ARG A 76 4.54 -17.14 -5.22
CA ARG A 76 5.65 -16.18 -5.15
C ARG A 76 6.16 -15.95 -6.57
N LEU A 77 6.41 -14.70 -6.91
CA LEU A 77 6.81 -14.31 -8.26
C LEU A 77 8.19 -13.66 -8.21
N PHE A 78 9.05 -14.08 -9.13
CA PHE A 78 10.43 -13.66 -9.21
C PHE A 78 10.77 -13.20 -10.62
N TYR A 79 11.66 -12.22 -10.71
CA TYR A 79 12.27 -11.75 -11.95
C TYR A 79 13.78 -11.69 -11.77
N ARG A 80 14.55 -12.36 -12.63
CA ARG A 80 16.02 -12.51 -12.49
C ARG A 80 16.44 -12.96 -11.08
N GLU A 81 15.76 -13.98 -10.57
CA GLU A 81 16.01 -14.58 -9.24
C GLU A 81 15.65 -13.68 -8.05
N GLN A 82 15.14 -12.48 -8.28
CA GLN A 82 14.67 -11.57 -7.25
C GLN A 82 13.15 -11.68 -7.04
N GLU A 83 12.73 -11.90 -5.80
CA GLU A 83 11.29 -11.91 -5.46
C GLU A 83 10.71 -10.51 -5.64
N LEU A 84 9.62 -10.43 -6.40
CA LEU A 84 8.95 -9.17 -6.69
C LEU A 84 8.24 -8.65 -5.43
N ALA A 85 8.42 -7.36 -5.20
CA ALA A 85 7.81 -6.63 -4.11
C ALA A 85 6.29 -6.77 -4.09
N THR A 86 5.72 -6.77 -2.89
CA THR A 86 4.28 -6.56 -2.69
C THR A 86 3.86 -5.23 -3.33
N PRO A 87 2.91 -5.22 -4.27
CA PRO A 87 2.39 -3.97 -4.84
C PRO A 87 1.48 -3.24 -3.85
N GLY A 88 1.16 -1.98 -4.17
CA GLY A 88 0.31 -1.14 -3.32
C GLY A 88 -1.14 -1.62 -3.21
N HIS A 89 -1.69 -2.29 -4.24
CA HIS A 89 -3.10 -2.70 -4.26
C HIS A 89 -3.30 -4.19 -4.51
N VAL A 90 -4.38 -4.72 -3.94
CA VAL A 90 -4.87 -6.06 -4.29
C VAL A 90 -5.33 -6.06 -5.74
N ASN A 91 -5.09 -7.17 -6.43
CA ASN A 91 -5.29 -7.40 -7.85
C ASN A 91 -4.42 -6.55 -8.79
N ASP A 92 -3.43 -5.82 -8.30
CA ASP A 92 -2.35 -5.34 -9.17
C ASP A 92 -1.59 -6.54 -9.75
N TYR A 93 -1.14 -6.45 -11.00
CA TYR A 93 -0.62 -7.63 -11.70
C TYR A 93 0.59 -7.34 -12.58
N TYR A 94 1.49 -8.32 -12.69
CA TYR A 94 2.52 -8.34 -13.73
C TYR A 94 2.02 -9.11 -14.95
N ARG A 95 2.36 -8.62 -16.14
CA ARG A 95 2.25 -9.43 -17.37
C ARG A 95 3.46 -10.34 -17.46
N THR A 96 3.23 -11.64 -17.36
CA THR A 96 4.27 -12.66 -17.42
C THR A 96 4.13 -13.51 -18.68
N PRO A 97 5.10 -14.37 -19.02
CA PRO A 97 4.97 -15.32 -20.12
C PRO A 97 3.80 -16.31 -19.97
N TRP A 98 3.30 -16.51 -18.75
CA TRP A 98 2.14 -17.37 -18.48
C TRP A 98 0.80 -16.63 -18.53
N GLY A 99 0.82 -15.32 -18.77
CA GLY A 99 -0.34 -14.44 -18.64
C GLY A 99 -0.23 -13.50 -17.43
N PRO A 100 -1.31 -12.79 -17.08
CA PRO A 100 -1.31 -11.91 -15.93
C PRO A 100 -1.23 -12.71 -14.61
N ILE A 101 -0.37 -12.27 -13.70
CA ILE A 101 -0.26 -12.81 -12.34
C ILE A 101 -0.56 -11.68 -11.35
N TYR A 102 -1.62 -11.86 -10.58
CA TYR A 102 -2.26 -10.87 -9.70
C TYR A 102 -1.80 -11.02 -8.27
N TRP A 103 -1.52 -9.92 -7.59
CA TRP A 103 -1.29 -9.92 -6.15
C TRP A 103 -2.62 -9.98 -5.40
N VAL A 104 -2.93 -11.09 -4.72
CA VAL A 104 -4.19 -11.26 -3.97
C VAL A 104 -4.07 -10.91 -2.49
N GLY A 105 -2.90 -10.41 -2.06
CA GLY A 105 -2.59 -10.11 -0.66
C GLY A 105 -2.09 -11.32 0.13
N LYS A 106 -1.79 -11.10 1.41
CA LYS A 106 -1.41 -12.14 2.39
C LYS A 106 -2.43 -12.15 3.52
N PRO A 107 -3.63 -12.73 3.33
CA PRO A 107 -4.64 -12.73 4.38
C PRO A 107 -4.14 -13.49 5.64
N PRO A 108 -4.61 -13.12 6.84
CA PRO A 108 -4.22 -13.77 8.11
C PRO A 108 -4.44 -15.27 8.14
N LEU A 109 -5.50 -15.71 7.46
CA LEU A 109 -5.98 -17.08 7.52
C LEU A 109 -5.07 -17.95 6.65
N MET A 110 -4.53 -19.04 7.19
CA MET A 110 -3.64 -19.95 6.43
C MET A 110 -4.32 -20.74 5.30
N PHE A 111 -5.54 -20.39 4.93
CA PHE A 111 -6.32 -21.05 3.87
C PHE A 111 -6.76 -20.04 2.80
N GLY A 112 -7.13 -20.53 1.62
CA GLY A 112 -7.47 -19.70 0.46
C GLY A 112 -6.24 -19.25 -0.34
N ASN A 113 -6.38 -18.20 -1.14
CA ASN A 113 -5.32 -17.72 -2.05
C ASN A 113 -4.42 -16.67 -1.40
N HIS A 114 -3.11 -16.83 -1.53
CA HIS A 114 -2.07 -15.97 -0.95
C HIS A 114 -0.97 -15.58 -1.95
N GLY A 115 -0.57 -14.31 -1.92
CA GLY A 115 0.55 -13.80 -2.70
C GLY A 115 0.18 -13.55 -4.16
N TRP A 116 1.00 -14.05 -5.09
CA TRP A 116 0.85 -13.88 -6.53
C TRP A 116 0.03 -15.04 -7.13
N MET A 117 -1.06 -14.76 -7.85
CA MET A 117 -2.00 -15.77 -8.34
C MET A 117 -2.38 -15.57 -9.81
N ALA A 118 -2.72 -16.67 -10.49
CA ALA A 118 -3.20 -16.64 -11.88
C ALA A 118 -4.53 -15.91 -12.08
N SER A 119 -5.33 -15.78 -11.01
CA SER A 119 -6.65 -15.18 -11.04
C SER A 119 -6.75 -14.08 -9.99
N PRO A 120 -7.45 -12.96 -10.29
CA PRO A 120 -7.71 -11.92 -9.32
C PRO A 120 -8.66 -12.43 -8.23
N LEU A 121 -8.64 -11.76 -7.08
CA LEU A 121 -9.59 -11.99 -6.01
C LEU A 121 -10.97 -11.44 -6.45
N ALA A 122 -11.96 -12.34 -6.60
CA ALA A 122 -13.25 -12.02 -7.22
C ALA A 122 -14.07 -10.91 -6.53
N ARG A 123 -13.83 -10.65 -5.24
CA ARG A 123 -14.55 -9.62 -4.47
C ARG A 123 -13.95 -8.22 -4.62
N GLU A 124 -12.74 -8.11 -5.17
CA GLU A 124 -12.02 -6.85 -5.34
C GLU A 124 -12.01 -6.51 -6.85
N PRO A 125 -12.01 -5.21 -7.22
CA PRO A 125 -11.86 -4.82 -8.62
C PRO A 125 -10.52 -5.34 -9.19
N VAL A 126 -10.45 -5.51 -10.50
CA VAL A 126 -9.18 -5.81 -11.17
C VAL A 126 -8.26 -4.61 -11.00
N GLY A 127 -7.06 -4.82 -10.46
CA GLY A 127 -6.07 -3.77 -10.24
C GLY A 127 -5.35 -3.38 -11.53
N GLN A 128 -4.29 -2.59 -11.39
CA GLN A 128 -3.56 -2.06 -12.53
C GLN A 128 -2.41 -2.99 -12.97
N ALA A 129 -2.04 -2.88 -14.25
CA ALA A 129 -0.82 -3.51 -14.75
C ALA A 129 0.39 -2.81 -14.14
N LEU A 130 1.30 -3.60 -13.57
CA LEU A 130 2.56 -3.13 -13.03
C LEU A 130 3.59 -2.95 -14.14
N ALA A 131 4.48 -1.98 -13.96
CA ALA A 131 5.57 -1.73 -14.89
C ALA A 131 6.47 -2.96 -14.99
N ASP A 132 7.01 -3.24 -16.17
CA ASP A 132 7.90 -4.38 -16.40
C ASP A 132 9.15 -4.24 -15.49
N PRO A 133 9.47 -5.24 -14.65
CA PRO A 133 10.68 -5.21 -13.81
C PRO A 133 11.96 -4.91 -14.60
N ALA A 134 12.04 -5.32 -15.87
CA ALA A 134 13.17 -5.00 -16.74
C ALA A 134 13.36 -3.48 -16.91
N THR A 135 12.25 -2.75 -17.06
CA THR A 135 12.25 -1.30 -17.26
C THR A 135 12.47 -0.51 -15.97
N LEU A 136 12.24 -1.14 -14.82
CA LEU A 136 12.45 -0.54 -13.50
C LEU A 136 13.91 -0.68 -13.05
N ALA A 137 14.60 -1.73 -13.49
CA ALA A 137 16.00 -1.98 -13.12
C ALA A 137 16.96 -0.84 -13.53
N ASP A 138 16.66 -0.15 -14.63
CA ASP A 138 17.48 0.96 -15.13
C ASP A 138 17.07 2.33 -14.56
N LYS A 139 16.03 2.38 -13.73
CA LYS A 139 15.48 3.63 -13.18
C LYS A 139 16.03 3.90 -11.78
N THR A 140 16.36 5.16 -11.54
CA THR A 140 16.68 5.64 -10.20
C THR A 140 15.44 6.26 -9.57
N PHE A 141 15.16 5.92 -8.32
CA PHE A 141 14.02 6.44 -7.59
C PHE A 141 14.49 7.32 -6.42
N ALA A 142 13.74 8.39 -6.16
CA ALA A 142 13.79 9.15 -4.92
C ALA A 142 12.58 8.80 -4.08
N VAL A 143 12.75 8.76 -2.76
CA VAL A 143 11.64 8.57 -1.82
C VAL A 143 11.44 9.88 -1.06
N ARG A 144 10.22 10.40 -1.10
CA ARG A 144 9.79 11.51 -0.25
C ARG A 144 8.86 11.00 0.81
N LEU A 145 8.96 11.59 1.98
CA LEU A 145 8.28 11.13 3.18
C LEU A 145 7.50 12.28 3.80
N LYS A 146 6.31 11.98 4.27
CA LYS A 146 5.49 12.86 5.08
C LYS A 146 5.11 12.14 6.36
N LEU A 147 5.28 12.80 7.50
CA LEU A 147 4.95 12.24 8.81
C LEU A 147 3.68 12.89 9.33
N LEU A 148 2.70 12.06 9.65
CA LEU A 148 1.38 12.48 10.08
C LEU A 148 0.99 11.85 11.42
N THR A 149 0.05 12.47 12.15
CA THR A 149 -0.62 11.93 13.34
C THR A 149 -2.14 12.02 13.18
N ALA A 150 -2.88 11.25 13.97
CA ALA A 150 -4.32 11.46 14.14
C ALA A 150 -4.62 12.84 14.79
N ASP A 151 -5.87 13.29 14.68
CA ASP A 151 -6.37 14.62 15.10
C ASP A 151 -6.09 14.94 16.58
N GLU A 152 -6.15 13.93 17.44
CA GLU A 152 -6.02 14.06 18.90
C GLU A 152 -4.63 14.56 19.36
N LEU A 153 -3.62 14.44 18.51
CA LEU A 153 -2.22 14.74 18.82
C LEU A 153 -1.66 15.91 17.98
N GLY A 154 -2.47 16.50 17.11
CA GLY A 154 -2.06 17.54 16.18
C GLY A 154 -2.09 18.96 16.75
N THR A 155 -1.26 19.85 16.20
CA THR A 155 -1.41 21.29 16.40
C THR A 155 -2.48 21.84 15.45
N PRO A 156 -3.31 22.82 15.85
CA PRO A 156 -4.46 23.28 15.03
C PRO A 156 -4.12 23.69 13.59
N ASP A 157 -2.92 24.21 13.37
CA ASP A 157 -2.47 24.77 12.08
C ASP A 157 -1.84 23.72 11.14
N GLY A 158 -1.65 22.48 11.60
CA GLY A 158 -0.92 21.44 10.88
C GLY A 158 -1.78 20.50 10.04
N ARG A 159 -3.03 20.82 9.70
CA ARG A 159 -3.92 19.84 9.04
C ARG A 159 -3.47 19.44 7.63
N GLU A 160 -3.59 18.15 7.32
CA GLU A 160 -3.40 17.63 5.97
C GLU A 160 -4.59 18.03 5.07
N HIS A 161 -4.28 18.52 3.88
CA HIS A 161 -5.25 18.98 2.89
C HIS A 161 -5.14 18.24 1.55
N ASP A 162 -4.04 17.52 1.31
CA ASP A 162 -3.87 16.72 0.10
C ASP A 162 -4.85 15.55 0.09
N ARG A 163 -5.76 15.56 -0.89
CA ARG A 163 -6.80 14.53 -1.04
C ARG A 163 -6.20 13.16 -1.32
N THR A 164 -5.11 13.07 -2.08
CA THR A 164 -4.48 11.78 -2.40
C THR A 164 -3.88 11.15 -1.14
N VAL A 165 -3.29 11.97 -0.27
CA VAL A 165 -2.80 11.51 1.04
C VAL A 165 -3.95 11.06 1.94
N LEU A 166 -5.01 11.87 2.06
CA LEU A 166 -6.18 11.52 2.87
C LEU A 166 -6.90 10.26 2.36
N ASP A 167 -7.00 10.08 1.04
CA ASP A 167 -7.57 8.88 0.43
C ASP A 167 -6.75 7.63 0.75
N ALA A 168 -5.42 7.73 0.75
CA ALA A 168 -4.54 6.63 1.16
C ALA A 168 -4.69 6.29 2.66
N LEU A 169 -4.96 7.27 3.51
CA LEU A 169 -5.16 7.07 4.95
C LEU A 169 -6.52 6.47 5.32
N LYS A 170 -7.52 6.51 4.43
CA LYS A 170 -8.84 5.89 4.68
C LYS A 170 -8.74 4.40 4.99
N ALA A 171 -7.75 3.71 4.42
CA ALA A 171 -7.49 2.31 4.72
C ALA A 171 -7.24 2.06 6.22
N PHE A 172 -6.74 3.06 6.94
CA PHE A 172 -6.45 3.04 8.37
C PHE A 172 -7.54 3.71 9.22
N GLY A 173 -8.72 3.99 8.64
CA GLY A 173 -9.85 4.60 9.34
C GLY A 173 -9.72 6.11 9.59
N LEU A 174 -8.70 6.78 9.04
CA LEU A 174 -8.52 8.22 9.21
C LEU A 174 -9.26 9.01 8.13
N GLN A 175 -10.03 10.00 8.57
CA GLN A 175 -10.65 11.03 7.69
C GLN A 175 -9.90 12.35 7.72
N GLN A 176 -9.11 12.58 8.76
CA GLN A 176 -8.30 13.77 8.98
C GLN A 176 -6.96 13.34 9.59
N ALA A 177 -5.92 14.09 9.30
CA ALA A 177 -4.58 13.87 9.84
C ALA A 177 -3.86 15.21 9.99
N HIS A 178 -2.88 15.25 10.88
CA HIS A 178 -2.02 16.41 11.10
C HIS A 178 -0.59 16.12 10.68
N VAL A 179 -0.02 17.07 9.97
CA VAL A 179 1.35 17.09 9.49
C VAL A 179 2.29 17.40 10.64
N GLN A 180 3.09 16.41 11.02
CA GLN A 180 4.21 16.58 11.97
C GLN A 180 5.49 16.99 11.23
N LYS A 181 5.70 16.42 10.03
CA LYS A 181 6.76 16.82 9.10
C LYS A 181 6.24 16.73 7.68
N ASP A 182 6.27 17.85 6.97
CA ASP A 182 5.88 17.89 5.57
C ASP A 182 6.98 17.32 4.66
N TRP A 183 6.62 16.99 3.42
CA TRP A 183 7.43 16.24 2.46
C TRP A 183 8.94 16.51 2.50
N PHE A 184 9.71 15.55 2.99
CA PHE A 184 11.17 15.60 3.05
C PHE A 184 11.79 14.40 2.32
N PRO A 185 12.98 14.55 1.71
CA PRO A 185 13.64 13.44 1.03
C PRO A 185 14.18 12.42 2.05
N ALA A 186 14.00 11.14 1.76
CA ALA A 186 14.69 10.07 2.47
C ALA A 186 16.12 9.94 1.92
N GLY A 187 17.11 9.86 2.81
CA GLY A 187 18.51 9.60 2.48
C GLY A 187 19.01 8.31 3.14
N HIS A 188 20.29 8.00 2.96
CA HIS A 188 20.94 6.84 3.61
C HIS A 188 21.36 7.10 5.06
N GLU A 189 21.33 8.36 5.49
CA GLU A 189 21.55 8.76 6.88
C GLU A 189 20.27 8.61 7.72
N TRP A 190 20.43 8.28 8.99
CA TRP A 190 19.31 8.19 9.93
C TRP A 190 18.71 9.57 10.19
N VAL A 191 17.40 9.68 9.96
CA VAL A 191 16.59 10.85 10.27
C VAL A 191 15.68 10.51 11.44
N THR A 192 15.79 11.28 12.52
CA THR A 192 14.88 11.15 13.67
C THR A 192 13.50 11.71 13.30
N LEU A 193 12.48 10.84 13.30
CA LEU A 193 11.09 11.19 13.04
C LEU A 193 10.37 11.67 14.31
N HIS A 194 10.62 10.99 15.42
CA HIS A 194 10.07 11.27 16.74
C HIS A 194 11.15 11.03 17.81
N ASN A 195 11.15 11.83 18.88
CA ASN A 195 12.04 11.61 20.04
C ASN A 195 11.45 12.23 21.30
N THR A 196 10.95 11.40 22.20
CA THR A 196 10.46 11.82 23.51
C THR A 196 10.87 10.84 24.60
N LYS A 197 10.84 11.29 25.85
CA LYS A 197 11.06 10.40 27.00
C LYS A 197 9.97 9.32 27.13
N ARG A 198 8.75 9.60 26.66
CA ARG A 198 7.57 8.76 26.88
C ARG A 198 7.50 7.59 25.92
N TRP A 199 7.77 7.82 24.63
CA TRP A 199 7.67 6.79 23.58
C TRP A 199 9.03 6.42 22.96
N GLY A 200 10.12 7.00 23.46
CA GLY A 200 11.45 6.80 22.91
C GLY A 200 11.66 7.59 21.61
N SER A 201 12.53 7.06 20.76
CA SER A 201 12.83 7.63 19.44
C SER A 201 12.40 6.69 18.34
N LEU A 202 11.91 7.27 17.23
CA LEU A 202 11.67 6.60 15.96
C LEU A 202 12.57 7.26 14.93
N GLU A 203 13.37 6.46 14.26
CA GLU A 203 14.29 6.90 13.23
C GLU A 203 14.06 6.14 11.94
N LEU A 204 14.38 6.78 10.81
CA LEU A 204 14.22 6.22 9.48
C LEU A 204 15.44 6.53 8.61
N ARG A 205 15.76 5.62 7.69
CA ARG A 205 16.61 5.89 6.52
C ARG A 205 16.13 5.08 5.32
N LEU A 206 16.66 5.37 4.13
CA LEU A 206 16.60 4.42 3.02
C LEU A 206 17.46 3.20 3.34
N ALA A 207 16.95 2.01 2.96
CA ALA A 207 17.77 0.81 2.98
C ALA A 207 18.97 1.01 2.05
N ASP A 208 20.08 0.36 2.39
CA ASP A 208 21.25 0.36 1.53
C ASP A 208 20.84 -0.26 0.17
N PRO A 209 21.29 0.32 -0.95
CA PRO A 209 20.91 -0.17 -2.27
C PRO A 209 21.52 -1.56 -2.46
N ASP A 210 20.69 -2.58 -2.28
CA ASP A 210 21.03 -3.92 -2.70
C ASP A 210 20.79 -3.98 -4.22
N PRO A 211 21.81 -4.26 -5.04
CA PRO A 211 21.63 -4.40 -6.49
C PRO A 211 20.58 -5.45 -6.87
N ASN A 212 20.27 -6.36 -5.95
CA ASN A 212 19.26 -7.40 -6.09
C ASN A 212 18.06 -7.20 -5.14
N GLY A 213 17.96 -6.05 -4.47
CA GLY A 213 16.94 -5.78 -3.46
C GLY A 213 15.85 -4.84 -3.96
N THR A 214 14.66 -4.99 -3.37
CA THR A 214 13.56 -4.06 -3.59
C THR A 214 13.85 -2.74 -2.90
N LEU A 215 13.50 -1.61 -3.52
CA LEU A 215 13.53 -0.30 -2.86
C LEU A 215 12.81 -0.39 -1.51
N ALA A 216 13.48 0.00 -0.44
CA ALA A 216 12.93 -0.14 0.91
C ALA A 216 13.39 1.01 1.81
N ILE A 217 12.62 1.25 2.86
CA ILE A 217 13.03 2.09 3.98
C ILE A 217 13.34 1.20 5.18
N MET A 218 14.23 1.66 6.03
CA MET A 218 14.51 1.05 7.33
C MET A 218 13.97 1.97 8.41
N VAL A 219 13.19 1.40 9.32
CA VAL A 219 12.74 2.10 10.54
C VAL A 219 13.30 1.40 11.76
N ARG A 220 13.72 2.16 12.76
CA ARG A 220 14.11 1.60 14.06
C ARG A 220 13.53 2.45 15.18
N SER A 221 13.25 1.81 16.30
CA SER A 221 12.77 2.46 17.51
C SER A 221 13.60 2.05 18.71
N THR A 222 13.80 2.95 19.65
CA THR A 222 14.36 2.60 20.98
C THR A 222 13.32 1.98 21.92
N GLY A 223 12.03 2.13 21.61
CA GLY A 223 10.92 1.46 22.29
C GLY A 223 10.33 0.32 21.46
N ASP A 224 9.23 -0.26 21.94
CA ASP A 224 8.49 -1.27 21.20
C ASP A 224 7.82 -0.62 19.98
N LEU A 225 8.07 -1.18 18.80
CA LEU A 225 7.56 -0.70 17.53
C LEU A 225 6.77 -1.79 16.83
N SER A 226 5.52 -1.50 16.47
CA SER A 226 4.78 -2.26 15.48
C SER A 226 4.54 -1.40 14.23
N VAL A 227 4.49 -2.05 13.07
CA VAL A 227 4.24 -1.37 11.79
C VAL A 227 3.20 -2.15 11.01
N ASP A 228 2.10 -1.49 10.66
CA ASP A 228 1.04 -1.98 9.78
C ASP A 228 1.10 -1.26 8.42
N THR A 229 0.89 -2.02 7.35
CA THR A 229 0.92 -1.57 5.95
C THR A 229 -0.42 -1.65 5.26
N THR A 230 -1.40 -2.33 5.86
CA THR A 230 -2.64 -2.72 5.19
C THR A 230 -3.84 -1.90 5.66
N GLY A 231 -3.76 -1.29 6.84
CA GLY A 231 -4.85 -0.59 7.49
C GLY A 231 -6.00 -1.50 7.95
N ARG A 232 -5.92 -2.79 7.64
CA ARG A 232 -6.83 -3.80 8.16
C ARG A 232 -6.22 -4.33 9.44
N GLU A 233 -6.79 -3.93 10.59
CA GLU A 233 -6.41 -4.49 11.88
C GLU A 233 -6.51 -6.01 11.82
N ASN A 234 -5.35 -6.66 11.88
CA ASN A 234 -5.26 -8.10 11.95
C ASN A 234 -4.83 -8.49 13.35
N PRO A 235 -5.78 -8.72 14.28
CA PRO A 235 -5.45 -9.00 15.67
C PRO A 235 -4.60 -10.26 15.83
N PHE A 236 -4.61 -11.18 14.86
CA PHE A 236 -3.84 -12.41 14.91
C PHE A 236 -2.37 -12.23 14.50
N GLU A 237 -2.05 -11.35 13.56
CA GLU A 237 -0.65 -11.09 13.19
C GLU A 237 0.14 -10.50 14.36
N SER A 238 -0.48 -9.59 15.11
CA SER A 238 0.12 -9.00 16.31
C SER A 238 0.42 -10.04 17.40
N LEU A 239 -0.34 -11.14 17.45
CA LEU A 239 -0.15 -12.23 18.41
C LEU A 239 0.93 -13.23 17.99
N LEU A 240 1.17 -13.36 16.69
CA LEU A 240 2.13 -14.31 16.12
C LEU A 240 3.48 -13.67 15.81
N ALA A 241 3.54 -12.34 15.70
CA ALA A 241 4.78 -11.62 15.47
C ALA A 241 5.70 -11.81 16.69
N PRO A 242 6.94 -12.30 16.50
CA PRO A 242 7.89 -12.37 17.60
C PRO A 242 8.12 -10.96 18.16
N PRO A 243 8.30 -10.81 19.49
CA PRO A 243 8.59 -9.51 20.09
C PRO A 243 9.84 -8.93 19.42
N MET A 244 9.70 -7.72 18.89
CA MET A 244 10.83 -7.05 18.26
C MET A 244 11.84 -6.64 19.34
N THR A 245 13.12 -6.94 19.12
CA THR A 245 14.17 -6.39 19.96
C THR A 245 14.28 -4.89 19.71
N PRO A 246 14.15 -4.04 20.74
CA PRO A 246 14.34 -2.60 20.59
C PRO A 246 15.69 -2.28 19.94
N GLY A 247 15.69 -1.30 19.04
CA GLY A 247 16.87 -0.88 18.29
C GLY A 247 17.15 -1.66 17.01
N THR A 248 16.57 -2.86 16.83
CA THR A 248 16.73 -3.64 15.59
C THR A 248 15.95 -2.97 14.45
N PRO A 249 16.61 -2.60 13.33
CA PRO A 249 15.92 -2.02 12.19
C PRO A 249 14.93 -2.99 11.53
N LYS A 250 13.74 -2.49 11.22
CA LYS A 250 12.73 -3.17 10.39
C LYS A 250 12.81 -2.63 8.96
N ILE A 251 12.94 -3.53 7.99
CA ILE A 251 12.93 -3.21 6.57
C ILE A 251 11.47 -3.20 6.09
N LEU A 252 11.06 -2.11 5.46
CA LEU A 252 9.73 -1.93 4.89
C LEU A 252 9.88 -1.77 3.37
N PRO A 253 9.45 -2.77 2.57
CA PRO A 253 9.55 -2.68 1.12
C PRO A 253 8.62 -1.60 0.60
N LEU A 254 9.08 -0.89 -0.43
CA LEU A 254 8.33 0.10 -1.16
C LEU A 254 7.99 -0.44 -2.56
N PRO A 255 6.77 -0.19 -3.07
CA PRO A 255 6.41 -0.61 -4.42
C PRO A 255 7.26 0.16 -5.43
N PRO A 256 7.80 -0.44 -6.50
CA PRO A 256 8.69 0.28 -7.43
C PRO A 256 7.95 1.23 -8.39
N GLN A 257 6.68 1.54 -8.11
CA GLN A 257 5.80 2.34 -8.98
C GLN A 257 5.98 3.82 -8.63
N GLY A 258 6.37 4.62 -9.63
CA GLY A 258 6.39 6.07 -9.49
C GLY A 258 5.00 6.63 -9.19
N ALA A 259 4.94 7.67 -8.35
CA ALA A 259 3.73 8.37 -7.91
C ALA A 259 2.73 7.58 -7.06
N THR A 260 2.97 6.29 -6.77
CA THR A 260 2.15 5.54 -5.81
C THR A 260 2.49 5.99 -4.39
N LEU A 261 1.46 6.29 -3.58
CA LEU A 261 1.62 6.53 -2.15
C LEU A 261 1.56 5.20 -1.40
N GLN A 262 2.54 4.97 -0.54
CA GLN A 262 2.54 3.86 0.42
C GLN A 262 2.44 4.44 1.83
N VAL A 263 1.48 3.95 2.62
CA VAL A 263 1.30 4.37 4.00
C VAL A 263 1.75 3.27 4.94
N PHE A 264 2.48 3.66 5.98
CA PHE A 264 2.86 2.81 7.11
C PHE A 264 2.30 3.42 8.40
N LYS A 265 1.50 2.65 9.13
CA LYS A 265 1.08 2.99 10.50
C LYS A 265 2.12 2.43 11.46
N CYS A 266 2.91 3.32 12.05
CA CYS A 266 3.91 3.02 13.07
C CYS A 266 3.30 3.26 14.45
N THR A 267 3.20 2.21 15.27
CA THR A 267 2.71 2.32 16.65
C THR A 267 3.88 2.15 17.61
N LEU A 268 4.12 3.17 18.44
CA LEU A 268 5.15 3.18 19.48
C LEU A 268 4.50 2.93 20.84
N SER A 269 4.89 1.84 21.50
CA SER A 269 4.40 1.48 22.83
C SER A 269 5.48 1.78 23.86
N GLY A 270 5.36 2.92 24.54
CA GLY A 270 6.30 3.32 25.60
C GLY A 270 5.81 2.97 27.01
N ILE A 271 4.50 3.04 27.23
CA ILE A 271 3.81 2.72 28.49
C ILE A 271 2.57 1.90 28.13
N ALA A 272 2.19 0.94 28.98
CA ALA A 272 0.97 0.17 28.78
C ALA A 272 -0.25 1.09 28.62
N PHE A 273 -1.09 0.79 27.62
CA PHE A 273 -2.35 1.49 27.31
C PHE A 273 -2.24 2.91 26.77
N ASP A 274 -1.06 3.32 26.32
CA ASP A 274 -0.85 4.66 25.77
C ASP A 274 0.07 4.62 24.52
N PRO A 275 -0.41 4.00 23.43
CA PRO A 275 0.35 3.94 22.19
C PRO A 275 0.37 5.31 21.50
N LEU A 276 1.51 5.65 20.89
CA LEU A 276 1.60 6.75 19.95
C LEU A 276 1.52 6.19 18.52
N GLU A 277 0.50 6.62 17.78
CA GLU A 277 0.32 6.26 16.38
C GLU A 277 0.84 7.37 15.45
N LEU A 278 1.79 6.99 14.59
CA LEU A 278 2.36 7.83 13.56
C LEU A 278 2.08 7.21 12.19
N PHE A 279 1.74 8.03 11.22
CA PHE A 279 1.48 7.60 9.86
C PHE A 279 2.58 8.15 8.96
N LEU A 280 3.41 7.26 8.42
CA LEU A 280 4.45 7.59 7.48
C LEU A 280 3.92 7.38 6.06
N VAL A 281 3.76 8.47 5.33
CA VAL A 281 3.34 8.45 3.93
C VAL A 281 4.58 8.57 3.06
N CYS A 282 4.80 7.58 2.21
CA CYS A 282 5.93 7.50 1.30
C CYS A 282 5.45 7.73 -0.13
N GLN A 283 6.10 8.65 -0.82
CA GLN A 283 5.92 8.90 -2.24
C GLN A 283 7.21 8.57 -2.98
N ILE A 284 7.09 7.84 -4.08
CA ILE A 284 8.23 7.40 -4.88
C ILE A 284 8.25 8.24 -6.15
N GLU A 285 9.33 8.95 -6.38
CA GLU A 285 9.53 9.83 -7.53
C GLU A 285 10.62 9.22 -8.42
N GLU A 286 10.36 9.11 -9.72
CA GLU A 286 11.39 8.71 -10.68
C GLU A 286 12.37 9.88 -10.86
N ARG A 287 13.66 9.66 -10.63
CA ARG A 287 14.70 10.65 -10.93
C ARG A 287 14.99 10.60 -12.42
N LYS A 288 14.84 11.75 -13.08
CA LYS A 288 15.40 11.95 -14.42
C LYS A 288 16.93 11.99 -14.27
N THR A 289 17.61 11.02 -14.85
CA THR A 289 19.04 11.14 -15.14
C THR A 289 19.19 12.24 -16.20
N ASN A 290 19.73 13.39 -15.79
CA ASN A 290 20.14 14.46 -16.70
C ASN A 290 21.44 14.10 -17.41
#